data_AF-A0A316JZH2-F1
#
_entry.id   AF-A0A316JZH2-F1
#
_cell.length_a   1.000
_cell.length_b   1.000
_cell.length_c   1.000
_cell.angle_alpha   90.00
_cell.angle_beta   90.00
_cell.angle_gamma   90.00
#
_symmetry.space_group_name_H-M   'P 1'
#
loop_
_entity.id
_entity.type
_entity.pdbx_description
1 polymer ?
#
loop_
_entity_poly.entity_id
_entity_poly.type
_entity_poly.pdbx_seq_one_letter_code
_entity_poly.pdbx_strand_id
1 'polypeptide(L)' 'MVPDQIEEITLRLLPTSVKIKAGHSIRIAIAGADKAIFNKCPKRGKPTMTIHGSQTYNSFLVLPVVETY' A
#
# COMPACT_ATOMS: atom_id res chain seq x y z
N MET A 1 14.37 8.32 0.63
CA MET A 1 14.60 6.99 1.22
C MET A 1 16.04 6.84 1.64
N VAL A 2 16.29 7.24 2.87
CA VAL A 2 17.52 6.95 3.62
C VAL A 2 17.29 5.67 4.43
N PRO A 3 18.25 4.72 4.47
CA PRO A 3 18.13 3.54 5.32
C PRO A 3 17.83 3.90 6.78
N ASP A 4 16.97 3.10 7.42
CA ASP A 4 16.58 3.21 8.84
C ASP A 4 15.88 4.52 9.24
N GLN A 5 15.58 5.40 8.28
CA GLN A 5 14.76 6.59 8.49
C GLN A 5 13.30 6.30 8.14
N ILE A 6 12.39 6.64 9.06
CA ILE A 6 10.95 6.60 8.82
C ILE A 6 10.60 7.75 7.87
N GLU A 7 9.97 7.42 6.74
CA GLU A 7 9.50 8.38 5.74
C GLU A 7 8.03 8.08 5.40
N GLU A 8 7.22 9.12 5.19
CA GLU A 8 5.85 8.98 4.69
C GLU A 8 5.85 8.84 3.16
N ILE A 9 5.05 7.89 2.65
CA ILE A 9 4.92 7.63 1.22
C ILE A 9 3.44 7.66 0.84
N THR A 10 3.10 8.46 -0.16
CA THR A 10 1.76 8.49 -0.74
C THR A 10 1.74 7.73 -2.07
N LEU A 11 0.86 6.74 -2.19
CA LEU A 11 0.66 5.95 -3.40
C LEU A 11 -0.74 6.23 -3.97
N ARG A 12 -0.80 6.47 -5.28
CA ARG A 12 -2.09 6.54 -5.99
C ARG A 12 -2.48 5.15 -6.45
N LEU A 13 -3.71 4.75 -6.14
CA LEU A 13 -4.31 3.56 -6.69
C LEU A 13 -5.10 3.91 -7.96
N LEU A 14 -5.14 2.96 -8.89
CA LEU A 14 -6.07 3.05 -10.01
C LEU A 14 -7.52 2.97 -9.47
N PRO A 15 -8.46 3.71 -10.06
CA PRO A 15 -9.85 3.70 -9.62
C PRO A 15 -10.47 2.32 -9.79
N THR A 16 -11.39 1.97 -8.88
CA THR A 16 -12.13 0.71 -8.91
C THR A 16 -13.59 0.94 -8.50
N SER A 17 -14.49 0.10 -9.00
CA SER A 17 -15.92 0.10 -8.65
C SER A 17 -16.34 -1.33 -8.37
N VAL A 18 -16.50 -1.67 -7.08
CA VAL A 18 -16.80 -3.04 -6.64
C VAL A 18 -17.75 -3.00 -5.44
N LYS A 19 -18.80 -3.84 -5.48
CA LYS A 19 -19.65 -4.13 -4.32
C LYS A 19 -19.02 -5.25 -3.49
N ILE A 20 -18.63 -4.95 -2.26
CA ILE A 20 -18.16 -5.96 -1.30
C ILE A 20 -19.39 -6.63 -0.69
N LYS A 21 -19.57 -7.93 -0.96
CA LYS A 21 -20.71 -8.72 -0.45
C LYS A 21 -20.44 -9.22 0.97
N ALA A 22 -21.50 -9.61 1.66
CA ALA A 22 -21.38 -10.32 2.94
C ALA A 22 -20.51 -11.57 2.77
N GLY A 23 -19.63 -11.82 3.75
CA GLY A 23 -18.64 -12.91 3.71
C GLY A 23 -17.37 -12.61 2.91
N HIS A 24 -17.28 -11.47 2.21
CA HIS A 24 -16.04 -11.03 1.57
C HIS A 24 -15.21 -10.13 2.48
N SER A 25 -13.95 -9.90 2.11
CA SER A 25 -13.03 -9.04 2.84
C SER A 25 -12.20 -8.18 1.90
N ILE A 26 -11.81 -7.00 2.36
CA ILE A 26 -10.83 -6.15 1.69
C ILE A 26 -9.45 -6.61 2.14
N ARG A 27 -8.58 -6.91 1.18
CA ARG A 27 -7.18 -7.30 1.45
C ARG A 27 -6.25 -6.31 0.76
N ILE A 28 -5.27 -5.82 1.51
CA ILE A 28 -4.20 -4.96 1.00
C ILE A 28 -2.92 -5.81 0.95
N ALA A 29 -2.30 -5.89 -0.22
CA ALA A 29 -1.00 -6.51 -0.39
C ALA A 29 0.06 -5.42 -0.62
N ILE A 30 1.14 -5.44 0.16
CA ILE A 30 2.25 -4.49 0.07
C ILE A 30 3.50 -5.27 -0.34
N ALA A 31 4.16 -4.85 -1.42
CA ALA A 31 5.36 -5.49 -1.94
C ALA A 31 6.38 -4.44 -2.42
N GLY A 32 7.67 -4.76 -2.33
CA GLY A 32 8.76 -3.82 -2.66
C GLY A 32 9.08 -3.68 -4.15
N ALA A 33 8.55 -4.54 -5.01
CA ALA A 33 8.75 -4.42 -6.45
C ALA A 33 7.64 -5.12 -7.24
N ASP A 34 7.11 -4.45 -8.25
CA ASP A 34 6.49 -5.09 -9.40
C ASP A 34 7.54 -5.18 -10.51
N LYS A 35 8.15 -6.36 -10.64
CA LYS A 35 9.26 -6.60 -11.58
C LYS A 35 8.84 -6.42 -13.06
N ALA A 36 7.56 -6.61 -13.37
CA ALA A 36 7.06 -6.51 -14.74
C ALA A 36 6.84 -5.07 -15.17
N ILE A 37 6.51 -4.18 -14.22
CA ILE A 37 6.14 -2.79 -14.49
C ILE A 37 7.28 -1.82 -14.15
N PHE A 38 8.09 -2.09 -13.12
CA PHE A 38 9.10 -1.18 -12.63
C PHE A 38 10.50 -1.81 -12.55
N ASN A 39 11.51 -0.97 -12.79
CA ASN A 39 12.89 -1.32 -12.50
C ASN A 39 13.05 -1.58 -11.00
N LYS A 40 13.80 -2.63 -10.66
CA LYS A 40 14.10 -2.97 -9.26
C LYS A 40 14.78 -1.79 -8.54
N CYS A 41 14.23 -1.40 -7.40
CA CYS A 41 14.82 -0.42 -6.49
C CYS A 41 15.02 -1.06 -5.10
N PRO A 42 16.22 -1.02 -4.51
CA PRO A 42 17.50 -0.62 -5.10
C PRO A 42 17.99 -1.62 -6.16
N LYS A 43 18.82 -1.14 -7.11
CA LYS A 43 19.35 -1.97 -8.21
C LYS A 43 20.16 -3.18 -7.72
N ARG A 44 20.77 -3.09 -6.53
CA ARG A 44 21.56 -4.14 -5.89
C ARG A 44 21.10 -4.34 -4.44
N GLY A 45 21.27 -5.55 -3.92
CA GLY A 45 20.83 -5.93 -2.58
C GLY A 45 19.36 -6.38 -2.50
N LYS A 46 18.93 -6.70 -1.28
CA LYS A 46 17.53 -7.02 -0.93
C LYS A 46 17.17 -6.13 0.27
N PRO A 47 16.41 -5.04 0.09
CA PRO A 47 16.03 -4.19 1.21
C PRO A 47 15.03 -4.91 2.10
N THR A 48 15.13 -4.67 3.40
CA THR A 48 14.05 -4.95 4.35
C THR A 48 13.13 -3.74 4.38
N MET A 49 11.82 -3.96 4.33
CA MET A 49 10.82 -2.90 4.43
C MET A 49 9.98 -3.14 5.68
N THR A 50 9.90 -2.12 6.51
CA THR A 50 9.04 -2.09 7.70
C THR A 50 7.88 -1.16 7.43
N ILE A 51 6.65 -1.64 7.60
CA ILE A 51 5.45 -0.82 7.48
C ILE A 51 4.95 -0.50 8.88
N HIS A 52 4.81 0.78 9.18
CA HIS A 52 4.31 1.23 10.47
C HIS A 52 2.77 1.37 10.42
N GLY A 53 2.10 0.94 11.48
CA GLY A 53 0.64 1.02 11.62
C GLY A 53 0.24 1.29 13.07
N SER A 54 0.89 2.27 13.69
CA SER A 54 0.66 2.66 15.08
C SER A 54 -0.08 4.00 15.15
N GLN A 55 -0.53 4.41 16.34
CA GLN A 55 -1.14 5.72 16.55
C GLN A 55 -0.19 6.88 16.17
N THR A 56 1.12 6.71 16.39
CA THR A 56 2.15 7.71 16.06
C THR A 56 2.49 7.72 14.58
N TYR A 57 2.51 6.55 13.93
CA TYR A 57 2.85 6.37 12.52
C TYR A 57 1.74 5.59 11.83
N ASN A 58 0.65 6.31 11.52
CA ASN A 58 -0.59 5.73 11.05
C ASN A 58 -0.57 5.55 9.53
N SER A 59 -0.34 4.32 9.05
CA SER A 59 -0.58 3.98 7.64
C SER A 59 -2.05 3.66 7.40
N PHE A 60 -2.65 4.24 6.37
CA PHE A 60 -4.05 4.06 6.05
C PHE A 60 -4.29 3.95 4.54
N LEU A 61 -5.45 3.41 4.18
CA LEU A 61 -5.98 3.39 2.82
C LEU A 61 -7.30 4.17 2.79
N VAL A 62 -7.41 5.14 1.89
CA VAL A 62 -8.67 5.86 1.64
C VAL A 62 -9.41 5.17 0.51
N LEU A 63 -10.62 4.69 0.79
CA LEU A 63 -11.52 4.12 -0.21
C LEU A 63 -12.71 5.07 -0.44
N PRO A 64 -13.08 5.35 -1.70
CA PRO A 64 -14.28 6.12 -2.02
C PRO A 64 -15.53 5.26 -1.81
N VAL A 65 -15.99 5.15 -0.56
CA VAL A 65 -17.22 4.41 -0.22
C VAL A 65 -18.42 5.24 -0.64
N VAL A 66 -19.31 4.64 -1.41
CA VAL A 66 -20.57 5.25 -1.85
C VAL A 66 -21.72 4.45 -1.23
N GLU A 67 -22.66 5.14 -0.59
CA GLU A 67 -23.90 4.53 -0.12
C GLU A 67 -24.83 4.29 -1.30
N THR A 68 -25.36 3.07 -1.42
CA THR A 68 -26.49 2.78 -2.30
C THR A 68 -27.76 2.80 -1.48
N TYR A 69 -28.63 3.78 -1.76
CA TYR A 69 -30.00 3.90 -1.23
C TYR A 69 -30.95 2.91 -1.89
#